data_AF-A0A368FDA0-F1
#
_entry.id   AF-A0A368FDA0-F1
#
_cell.length_a   1.000
_cell.length_b   1.000
_cell.length_c   1.000
_cell.angle_alpha   90.00
_cell.angle_beta   90.00
_cell.angle_gamma   90.00
#
_symmetry.space_group_name_H-M   'P 1'
#
loop_
_entity.id
_entity.type
_entity.pdbx_description
1 polymer ?
#
loop_
_entity_poly.entity_id
_entity_poly.type
_entity_poly.pdbx_seq_one_letter_code
_entity_poly.pdbx_strand_id
1 'polypeptide(L)' 'MPIESGRMRKGRWEAIDALLFFHKPPQIVLVGNKVDEERLRKVQVDAHCAFAKQHDLKAFYVSAKTGDSVTMMFR' A
#
# COMPACT_ATOMS: atom_id res chain seq x y z
N MET A 1 -5.58 25.87 16.18
CA MET A 1 -4.60 26.64 16.98
C MET A 1 -3.23 26.34 16.43
N PRO A 2 -2.45 27.32 15.94
CA PRO A 2 -1.09 27.05 15.50
C PRO A 2 -0.21 26.86 16.75
N ILE A 3 0.49 25.73 16.83
CA ILE A 3 1.45 25.44 17.89
C ILE A 3 2.72 26.20 17.52
N GLU A 4 3.14 27.16 18.35
CA GLU A 4 4.37 27.90 18.13
C GLU A 4 5.57 26.93 18.11
N SER A 5 6.15 26.78 16.91
CA SER A 5 7.36 25.99 16.69
C SER A 5 8.54 26.73 17.32
N GLY A 6 8.96 26.28 18.51
CA GLY A 6 10.22 26.69 19.11
C GLY A 6 11.36 26.50 18.10
N ARG A 7 12.15 27.55 17.89
CA ARG A 7 13.20 27.65 16.86
C ARG A 7 14.23 26.52 16.99
N MET A 8 13.99 25.39 16.34
CA MET A 8 14.97 24.31 16.17
C MET A 8 16.08 24.75 15.22
N ARG A 9 17.33 24.40 15.55
CA ARG A 9 18.51 24.69 14.72
C ARG A 9 18.40 23.96 13.38
N LYS A 10 18.76 24.62 12.28
CA LYS A 10 18.70 24.10 10.89
C LYS A 10 19.19 22.65 10.74
N GLY A 11 20.33 22.29 11.34
CA GLY A 11 20.87 20.93 11.29
C GLY A 11 20.01 19.85 11.95
N ARG A 12 19.08 20.20 12.84
CA ARG A 12 18.14 19.26 13.47
C ARG A 12 16.96 18.93 12.54
N TRP A 13 16.52 19.87 11.70
CA TRP A 13 15.52 19.61 10.66
C TRP A 13 16.08 18.69 9.58
N GLU A 14 17.30 18.97 9.10
CA GLU A 14 17.99 18.10 8.14
C GLU A 14 18.17 16.68 8.67
N ALA A 15 18.45 16.51 9.98
CA ALA A 15 18.56 15.19 10.60
C ALA A 15 17.22 14.47 10.75
N ILE A 16 16.12 15.20 11.03
CA ILE A 16 14.77 14.64 11.10
C ILE A 16 14.28 14.26 9.70
N ASP A 17 14.50 15.14 8.72
CA ASP A 17 14.20 14.87 7.31
C ASP A 17 15.03 13.68 6.83
N ALA A 18 16.32 13.59 7.18
CA ALA A 18 17.13 12.42 6.91
C ALA A 18 16.58 11.15 7.58
N LEU A 19 16.19 11.19 8.86
CA LEU A 19 15.56 10.06 9.56
C LEU A 19 14.25 9.61 8.93
N LEU A 20 13.41 10.57 8.49
CA LEU A 20 12.18 10.32 7.75
C LEU A 20 12.46 9.80 6.34
N PHE A 21 13.54 10.28 5.70
CA PHE A 21 13.98 9.87 4.37
C PHE A 21 14.63 8.48 4.38
N PHE A 22 15.30 8.09 5.47
CA PHE A 22 15.80 6.74 5.71
C PHE A 22 14.67 5.75 6.04
N HIS A 23 13.50 6.24 6.42
CA HIS A 23 12.32 5.42 6.54
C HIS A 23 11.76 5.16 5.14
N LYS A 24 12.06 3.99 4.57
CA LYS A 24 11.43 3.57 3.32
C LYS A 24 9.91 3.74 3.45
N PRO A 25 9.24 4.42 2.51
CA PRO A 25 7.80 4.55 2.56
C PRO A 25 7.17 3.15 2.56
N PRO A 26 6.03 2.96 3.25
CA PRO A 26 5.39 1.66 3.31
C PRO A 26 5.02 1.21 1.89
N GLN A 27 5.25 -0.06 1.61
CA GLN A 27 4.72 -0.66 0.39
C GLN A 27 3.22 -0.86 0.56
N ILE A 28 2.44 -0.24 -0.32
CA ILE A 28 0.98 -0.37 -0.36
C ILE A 28 0.64 -1.20 -1.59
N VAL A 29 -0.18 -2.23 -1.40
CA VAL A 29 -0.63 -3.13 -2.46
C VAL A 29 -2.14 -3.31 -2.37
N LEU A 30 -2.77 -3.55 -3.51
CA LEU A 30 -4.19 -3.85 -3.59
C LEU A 30 -4.39 -5.36 -3.74
N VAL A 31 -5.22 -5.95 -2.88
CA VAL A 31 -5.43 -7.39 -2.85
C VAL A 31 -6.92 -7.72 -3.01
N GLY A 32 -7.28 -8.32 -4.15
CA GLY A 32 -8.58 -8.93 -4.38
C GLY A 32 -8.63 -10.32 -3.77
N ASN A 33 -9.22 -10.45 -2.58
CA ASN A 33 -9.40 -11.75 -1.92
C ASN A 33 -10.67 -12.47 -2.42
N LYS A 34 -10.76 -13.78 -2.15
CA LYS A 34 -11.89 -14.67 -2.47
C LYS A 34 -12.01 -15.02 -3.96
N VAL A 35 -10.89 -15.22 -4.65
CA VAL A 35 -10.89 -15.61 -6.07
C VAL A 35 -11.53 -16.97 -6.32
N ASP A 36 -11.65 -17.82 -5.29
CA ASP A 36 -12.36 -19.09 -5.36
C ASP A 36 -13.87 -18.92 -5.59
N GLU A 37 -14.42 -17.73 -5.35
CA GLU A 37 -15.82 -17.37 -5.61
C GLU A 37 -15.98 -16.52 -6.88
N GLU A 38 -15.16 -16.76 -7.91
CA GLU A 38 -15.15 -15.98 -9.17
C GLU A 38 -16.53 -15.75 -9.78
N ARG A 39 -17.41 -16.76 -9.74
CA ARG A 39 -18.78 -16.67 -10.29
C ARG A 39 -19.66 -15.65 -9.56
N LEU A 40 -19.33 -15.30 -8.33
CA LEU A 40 -20.05 -14.33 -7.50
C LEU A 40 -19.39 -12.94 -7.50
N ARG A 41 -18.29 -12.78 -8.25
CA ARG A 41 -17.50 -11.54 -8.34
C ARG A 41 -18.39 -10.34 -8.66
N LYS A 42 -18.27 -9.29 -7.84
CA LYS A 42 -18.93 -8.00 -8.06
C LYS A 42 -17.98 -6.92 -8.58
N VAL A 43 -16.69 -7.02 -8.27
CA VAL A 43 -15.67 -6.09 -8.77
C VAL A 43 -14.95 -6.74 -9.95
N GLN A 44 -15.17 -6.22 -11.15
CA GLN A 44 -14.52 -6.70 -12.37
C GLN A 44 -12.99 -6.57 -12.28
N VAL A 45 -12.28 -7.49 -12.95
CA VAL A 45 -10.81 -7.48 -13.01
C VAL A 45 -10.28 -6.15 -13.53
N ASP A 46 -10.86 -5.65 -14.61
CA ASP A 46 -10.41 -4.41 -15.25
C ASP A 46 -10.59 -3.19 -14.35
N ALA A 47 -11.69 -3.12 -13.59
CA ALA A 47 -11.93 -2.03 -12.65
C ALA A 47 -10.89 -2.03 -11.51
N HIS A 48 -10.55 -3.20 -10.99
CA HIS A 48 -9.52 -3.35 -9.97
C HIS A 48 -8.12 -2.99 -10.50
N CYS A 49 -7.77 -3.45 -11.71
CA CYS A 49 -6.51 -3.11 -12.36
C CYS A 49 -6.41 -1.60 -12.67
N ALA A 50 -7.49 -0.98 -13.13
CA ALA A 50 -7.56 0.46 -13.38
C ALA A 50 -7.35 1.25 -12.09
N PHE A 51 -8.01 0.87 -10.99
CA PHE A 51 -7.83 1.49 -9.67
C PHE A 51 -6.39 1.35 -9.17
N ALA A 52 -5.81 0.15 -9.27
CA ALA A 52 -4.42 -0.08 -8.86
C ALA A 52 -3.45 0.80 -9.66
N LYS A 53 -3.62 0.86 -11.00
CA LYS A 53 -2.81 1.71 -11.88
C LYS A 53 -2.97 3.20 -11.56
N GLN A 54 -4.19 3.66 -11.27
CA GLN A 54 -4.46 5.05 -10.93
C GLN A 54 -3.75 5.50 -9.64
N HIS A 55 -3.53 4.58 -8.71
CA HIS A 55 -2.91 4.84 -7.41
C HIS A 55 -1.47 4.30 -7.29
N ASP A 56 -0.86 3.87 -8.40
CA ASP A 56 0.48 3.27 -8.45
C ASP A 56 0.66 2.07 -7.49
N LEU A 57 -0.38 1.24 -7.38
CA LEU A 57 -0.41 0.05 -6.53
C LEU A 57 -0.13 -1.21 -7.36
N LYS A 58 0.56 -2.17 -6.75
CA LYS A 58 0.58 -3.56 -7.27
C LYS A 58 -0.76 -4.21 -6.97
N ALA A 59 -1.31 -4.92 -7.96
CA ALA A 59 -2.55 -5.68 -7.82
C ALA A 59 -2.27 -7.17 -7.65
N PHE A 60 -2.88 -7.79 -6.63
CA PHE A 60 -2.84 -9.22 -6.37
C PHE A 60 -4.25 -9.79 -6.25
N TYR A 61 -4.40 -11.04 -6.66
CA TYR A 61 -5.64 -11.80 -6.52
C TYR A 61 -5.32 -13.07 -5.73
N VAL A 62 -6.05 -13.30 -4.64
CA VAL A 62 -5.75 -14.40 -3.70
C VAL A 62 -7.01 -15.06 -3.20
N SER A 63 -6.88 -16.28 -2.70
CA SER A 63 -7.90 -16.89 -1.85
C SER A 63 -7.29 -17.27 -0.52
N ALA A 64 -7.71 -16.57 0.54
CA ALA A 64 -7.36 -16.96 1.90
C ALA A 64 -7.95 -18.32 2.30
N LYS A 65 -9.00 -18.79 1.63
CA LYS A 65 -9.67 -20.06 1.92
C LYS A 65 -8.93 -21.25 1.33
N THR A 66 -8.49 -21.16 0.08
CA THR A 66 -7.76 -22.24 -0.59
C THR A 66 -6.25 -22.11 -0.46
N GLY A 67 -5.76 -20.94 -0.03
CA GLY A 67 -4.34 -20.59 0.00
C GLY A 67 -3.79 -20.12 -1.34
N ASP A 68 -4.64 -20.00 -2.37
CA ASP A 68 -4.21 -19.58 -3.70
C ASP A 68 -3.52 -18.21 -3.66
N SER A 69 -2.29 -18.18 -4.15
CA SER A 69 -1.44 -17.00 -4.34
C SER A 69 -1.14 -16.17 -3.09
N VAL A 70 -1.56 -16.61 -1.90
CA VAL A 70 -1.32 -15.92 -0.61
C VAL A 70 0.17 -15.79 -0.32
N THR A 71 0.92 -16.89 -0.38
CA THR A 71 2.38 -16.88 -0.13
C THR A 71 3.14 -16.05 -1.16
N MET A 72 2.67 -16.03 -2.42
CA MET A 72 3.32 -15.26 -3.48
C MET A 72 3.13 -13.76 -3.30
N MET A 73 1.97 -13.33 -2.78
CA MET A 73 1.68 -11.91 -2.51
C MET A 73 2.62 -11.30 -1.44
N PHE A 74 3.11 -12.12 -0.49
CA PHE A 74 4.03 -11.67 0.57
C PHE A 74 5.52 -11.74 0.20
N ARG A 75 5.88 -12.19 -1.00
CA ARG A 75 7.27 -12.29 -1.49
C ARG A 75 7.61 -11.13 -2.42
#